data_AF-A0A1F2VC74-F1
#
_entry.id   AF-A0A1F2VC74-F1
#
_cell.length_a   1.000
_cell.length_b   1.000
_cell.length_c   1.000
_cell.angle_alpha   90.00
_cell.angle_beta   90.00
_cell.angle_gamma   90.00
#
_symmetry.space_group_name_H-M   'P 1'
#
loop_
_entity.id
_entity.type
_entity.pdbx_description
1 polymer ?
#
loop_
_entity_poly.entity_id
_entity_poly.type
_entity_poly.pdbx_seq_one_letter_code
_entity_poly.pdbx_strand_id
1 'polypeptide(L)'
;MVKSADFNELIALPKGLTIPQLRKAIEYIEREAGGLVDLYIEQANVFSALVGILGTRALDQVSGYEKHKNIHTAQQQFPDLVRRGSGPKPKPVDCLESKASKRPWAIQSHYNHAGWYIVWRYLVDTTESFEGTKPVLVWRVDIVFFEEDDWTYEGSTASEGAGGRTHTFGIKKAAKRLQGTAVYQRSDVQLKGGKPVPKNGD
;
A
#
# COMPACT_ATOMS: atom_id res chain seq x y z
N MET A 1 0.06 -10.67 -15.71
CA MET A 1 1.52 -10.65 -15.46
C MET A 1 1.94 -9.20 -15.35
N VAL A 2 2.88 -8.88 -14.44
CA VAL A 2 3.35 -7.50 -14.22
C VAL A 2 4.21 -7.04 -15.42
N LYS A 3 3.70 -6.12 -16.24
CA LYS A 3 4.37 -5.67 -17.46
C LYS A 3 5.34 -4.52 -17.17
N SER A 4 6.47 -4.49 -17.87
CA SER A 4 7.42 -3.38 -17.76
C SER A 4 6.83 -2.05 -18.20
N ALA A 5 5.98 -2.06 -19.23
CA ALA A 5 5.35 -0.87 -19.79
C ALA A 5 4.33 -0.21 -18.85
N ASP A 6 3.89 -0.90 -17.79
CA ASP A 6 2.96 -0.37 -16.79
C ASP A 6 3.68 0.45 -15.69
N PHE A 7 5.01 0.55 -15.73
CA PHE A 7 5.79 1.36 -14.79
C PHE A 7 6.07 2.76 -15.33
N ASN A 8 5.98 3.76 -14.46
CA ASN A 8 6.35 5.14 -14.76
C ASN A 8 7.68 5.49 -14.07
N GLU A 9 8.74 5.57 -14.88
CA GLU A 9 10.10 5.85 -14.41
C GLU A 9 10.31 7.31 -13.98
N LEU A 10 9.37 8.21 -14.30
CA LEU A 10 9.45 9.63 -13.94
C LEU A 10 9.07 9.90 -12.48
N ILE A 11 8.45 8.94 -11.81
CA ILE A 11 8.01 9.11 -10.42
C ILE A 11 9.19 8.87 -9.48
N ALA A 12 9.45 9.85 -8.61
CA ALA A 12 10.51 9.76 -7.62
C ALA A 12 10.29 8.58 -6.67
N LEU A 13 11.34 7.80 -6.46
CA LEU A 13 11.37 6.69 -5.52
C LEU A 13 12.13 7.05 -4.25
N PRO A 14 11.73 6.49 -3.09
CA PRO A 14 12.55 6.48 -1.89
C PRO A 14 13.96 5.98 -2.21
N LYS A 15 14.97 6.58 -1.58
CA LYS A 15 16.37 6.21 -1.80
C LYS A 15 16.55 4.70 -1.56
N GLY A 16 17.15 4.00 -2.52
CA GLY A 16 17.43 2.56 -2.44
C GLY A 16 16.28 1.64 -2.84
N LEU A 17 15.13 2.19 -3.25
CA LEU A 17 14.03 1.44 -3.87
C LEU A 17 14.10 1.58 -5.39
N THR A 18 13.84 0.48 -6.11
CA THR A 18 13.94 0.43 -7.57
C THR A 18 12.74 -0.27 -8.19
N ILE A 19 12.44 0.03 -9.46
CA ILE A 19 11.35 -0.61 -10.22
C ILE A 19 11.46 -2.14 -10.27
N PRO A 20 12.64 -2.75 -10.52
CA PRO A 20 12.76 -4.21 -10.49
C PRO A 20 12.38 -4.84 -9.14
N GLN A 21 12.65 -4.14 -8.03
CA GLN A 21 12.26 -4.59 -6.69
C GLN A 21 10.75 -4.46 -6.47
N LEU A 22 10.14 -3.36 -6.94
CA LEU A 22 8.68 -3.18 -6.91
C LEU A 22 7.96 -4.26 -7.71
N ARG A 23 8.47 -4.63 -8.89
CA ARG A 23 7.92 -5.73 -9.68
C ARG A 23 7.92 -7.04 -8.90
N LYS A 24 9.06 -7.43 -8.34
CA LYS A 24 9.17 -8.64 -7.52
C LYS A 24 8.23 -8.60 -6.32
N ALA A 25 8.07 -7.42 -5.71
CA ALA A 25 7.15 -7.23 -4.59
C ALA A 25 5.69 -7.41 -5.01
N ILE A 26 5.27 -6.86 -6.16
CA ILE A 26 3.93 -7.07 -6.71
C ILE A 26 3.67 -8.55 -6.98
N GLU A 27 4.59 -9.22 -7.67
CA GLU A 27 4.46 -10.65 -7.99
C GLU A 27 4.34 -11.52 -6.73
N TYR A 28 5.11 -11.19 -5.69
CA TYR A 28 4.99 -11.83 -4.38
C TYR A 28 3.62 -11.58 -3.76
N ILE A 29 3.16 -10.32 -3.69
CA ILE A 29 1.86 -9.96 -3.11
C ILE A 29 0.73 -10.70 -3.80
N GLU A 30 0.66 -10.67 -5.14
CA GLU A 30 -0.39 -11.33 -5.92
C GLU A 30 -0.42 -12.84 -5.66
N ARG A 31 0.75 -13.48 -5.61
CA ARG A 31 0.86 -14.92 -5.35
C ARG A 31 0.39 -15.29 -3.95
N GLU A 32 0.91 -14.63 -2.92
CA GLU A 32 0.60 -14.98 -1.53
C GLU A 32 -0.84 -14.59 -1.16
N ALA A 33 -1.32 -13.42 -1.62
CA ALA A 33 -2.69 -12.98 -1.35
C ALA A 33 -3.73 -13.84 -2.09
N GLY A 34 -3.36 -14.44 -3.23
CA GLY A 34 -4.22 -15.35 -3.99
C GLY A 34 -4.66 -16.57 -3.18
N GLY A 35 -3.84 -17.04 -2.24
CA GLY A 35 -4.20 -18.14 -1.33
C GLY A 35 -5.11 -17.73 -0.16
N LEU A 36 -5.48 -16.45 -0.06
CA LEU A 36 -6.23 -15.88 1.08
C LEU A 36 -7.57 -15.26 0.65
N VAL A 37 -8.08 -15.58 -0.54
CA VAL A 37 -9.26 -14.95 -1.13
C VAL A 37 -10.51 -15.13 -0.28
N ASP A 38 -10.67 -16.27 0.39
CA ASP A 38 -11.83 -16.51 1.27
C ASP A 38 -11.89 -15.46 2.40
N LEU A 39 -10.73 -15.07 2.94
CA LEU A 39 -10.64 -14.02 3.95
C LEU A 39 -11.03 -12.64 3.42
N TYR A 40 -10.87 -12.38 2.11
CA TYR A 40 -11.40 -11.15 1.52
C TYR A 40 -12.93 -11.11 1.56
N ILE A 41 -13.57 -12.25 1.28
CA ILE A 41 -15.04 -12.39 1.28
C ILE A 41 -15.57 -12.22 2.71
N GLU A 42 -14.90 -12.84 3.68
CA GLU A 42 -15.31 -12.80 5.10
C GLU A 42 -14.97 -11.46 5.78
N GLN A 43 -13.75 -10.96 5.57
CA GLN A 43 -13.18 -9.82 6.31
C GLN A 43 -12.27 -8.96 5.44
N ALA A 44 -12.83 -8.27 4.45
CA ALA A 44 -12.10 -7.42 3.50
C ALA A 44 -11.11 -6.41 4.14
N ASN A 45 -11.39 -5.90 5.34
CA ASN A 45 -10.48 -4.99 6.05
C ASN A 45 -9.23 -5.70 6.57
N VAL A 46 -9.40 -6.91 7.13
CA VAL A 46 -8.27 -7.76 7.56
C VAL A 46 -7.46 -8.19 6.35
N PHE A 47 -8.12 -8.57 5.27
CA PHE A 47 -7.45 -8.87 4.01
C PHE A 47 -6.60 -7.70 3.51
N SER A 48 -7.13 -6.46 3.54
CA SER A 48 -6.36 -5.26 3.17
C SER A 48 -5.14 -5.06 4.07
N ALA A 49 -5.27 -5.28 5.39
CA ALA A 49 -4.13 -5.23 6.30
C ALA A 49 -3.06 -6.28 5.95
N LEU A 50 -3.47 -7.50 5.59
CA LEU A 50 -2.57 -8.57 5.18
C LEU A 50 -1.85 -8.25 3.87
N VAL A 51 -2.51 -7.65 2.88
CA VAL A 51 -1.85 -7.20 1.65
C VAL A 51 -0.76 -6.17 1.97
N GLY A 52 -1.00 -5.25 2.89
CA GLY A 52 0.02 -4.31 3.39
C GLY A 52 1.21 -5.02 4.03
N ILE A 53 0.94 -6.01 4.91
CA ILE A 53 1.97 -6.84 5.56
C ILE A 53 2.77 -7.67 4.54
N LEU A 54 2.12 -8.22 3.52
CA LEU A 54 2.79 -8.93 2.42
C LEU A 54 3.71 -7.99 1.66
N GLY A 55 3.29 -6.75 1.41
CA GLY A 55 4.15 -5.71 0.84
C GLY A 55 5.38 -5.42 1.71
N THR A 56 5.20 -5.29 3.03
CA THR A 56 6.31 -5.13 3.98
C THR A 56 7.28 -6.32 3.91
N ARG A 57 6.75 -7.55 3.91
CA ARG A 57 7.56 -8.78 3.81
C ARG A 57 8.33 -8.86 2.49
N ALA A 58 7.67 -8.52 1.38
CA ALA A 58 8.30 -8.56 0.07
C ALA A 58 9.45 -7.56 -0.02
N LEU A 59 9.21 -6.31 0.38
CA LEU A 59 10.23 -5.25 0.35
C LEU A 59 11.40 -5.54 1.28
N ASP A 60 11.17 -6.09 2.46
CA ASP A 60 12.23 -6.53 3.37
C ASP A 60 13.16 -7.57 2.72
N GLN A 61 12.61 -8.46 1.89
CA GLN A 61 13.37 -9.50 1.19
C GLN A 61 14.12 -8.98 -0.04
N VAL A 62 13.52 -8.08 -0.82
CA VAL A 62 14.03 -7.73 -2.16
C VAL A 62 14.64 -6.34 -2.26
N SER A 63 14.42 -5.45 -1.28
CA SER A 63 14.79 -4.04 -1.36
C SER A 63 15.94 -3.65 -0.40
N GLY A 64 16.39 -2.40 -0.54
CA GLY A 64 17.32 -1.78 0.42
C GLY A 64 16.69 -1.39 1.76
N TYR A 65 15.46 -1.81 2.03
CA TYR A 65 14.75 -1.58 3.29
C TYR A 65 14.69 -2.87 4.11
N GLU A 66 14.57 -2.72 5.42
CA GLU A 66 14.37 -3.80 6.37
C GLU A 66 13.22 -3.50 7.32
N LYS A 67 12.56 -4.55 7.83
CA LYS A 67 11.53 -4.37 8.85
C LYS A 67 12.09 -3.66 10.06
N HIS A 68 11.31 -2.71 10.59
CA HIS A 68 11.65 -2.08 11.86
C HIS A 68 11.70 -3.15 12.97
N LYS A 69 12.74 -3.12 13.81
CA LYS A 69 13.09 -4.22 14.75
C LYS A 69 12.14 -4.41 15.94
N ASN A 70 11.01 -3.70 15.97
CA ASN A 70 10.06 -3.73 17.08
C ASN A 70 8.93 -4.75 16.84
N ILE A 71 9.26 -6.03 17.01
CA ILE A 71 8.37 -7.17 16.69
C ILE A 71 7.12 -7.21 17.60
N HIS A 72 7.23 -6.76 18.85
CA HIS A 72 6.15 -6.87 19.85
C HIS A 72 5.12 -5.72 19.80
N THR A 73 5.36 -4.69 19.00
CA THR A 73 4.49 -3.49 18.85
C THR A 73 4.33 -3.08 17.38
N ALA A 74 4.56 -3.99 16.43
CA ALA A 74 4.68 -3.67 15.00
C ALA A 74 3.39 -3.13 14.35
N GLN A 75 2.23 -3.27 14.97
CA GLN A 75 0.99 -2.59 14.54
C GLN A 75 0.71 -1.29 15.33
N GLN A 76 1.49 -1.05 16.38
CA GLN A 76 1.43 0.10 17.29
C GLN A 76 2.47 1.19 16.99
N GLN A 77 3.34 1.03 15.98
CA GLN A 77 4.41 1.99 15.69
C GLN A 77 4.66 2.14 14.19
N PHE A 78 5.01 3.36 13.79
CA PHE A 78 5.52 3.71 12.48
C PHE A 78 7.06 3.83 12.53
N PRO A 79 7.79 3.50 11.46
CA PRO A 79 7.33 2.93 10.18
C PRO A 79 7.38 1.39 10.16
N ASP A 80 6.71 0.78 9.18
CA ASP A 80 6.86 -0.65 8.87
C ASP A 80 8.31 -1.04 8.48
N LEU A 81 8.94 -0.20 7.65
CA LEU A 81 10.25 -0.43 7.06
C LEU A 81 11.17 0.78 7.28
N VAL A 82 12.47 0.50 7.41
CA VAL A 82 13.53 1.51 7.43
C VAL A 82 14.61 1.17 6.41
N ARG A 83 15.25 2.20 5.84
CA ARG A 83 16.38 1.99 4.94
C ARG A 83 17.52 1.33 5.69
N ARG A 84 18.06 0.23 5.16
CA ARG A 84 19.20 -0.48 5.77
C ARG A 84 20.36 0.48 6.03
N GLY A 85 20.87 0.45 7.25
CA GLY A 85 21.96 1.32 7.70
C GLY A 85 21.53 2.75 8.09
N SER A 86 20.23 3.04 8.24
CA SER A 86 19.73 4.33 8.76
C SER A 86 20.02 4.58 10.24
N GLY A 87 20.53 3.58 10.96
CA GLY A 87 20.81 3.67 12.39
C GLY A 87 19.57 3.55 13.28
N PRO A 88 19.70 3.76 14.60
CA PRO A 88 18.65 3.51 15.59
C PRO A 88 17.54 4.57 15.62
N LYS A 89 17.73 5.73 14.98
CA LYS A 89 16.77 6.83 14.89
C LYS A 89 16.67 7.28 13.43
N PRO A 90 15.94 6.52 12.57
CA PRO A 90 15.82 6.85 11.16
C PRO A 90 15.13 8.20 10.97
N LYS A 91 15.55 8.95 9.95
CA LYS A 91 14.85 10.17 9.53
C LYS A 91 13.60 9.79 8.73
N PRO A 92 12.55 10.64 8.66
CA PRO A 92 11.36 10.41 7.84
C PRO A 92 11.66 9.95 6.39
N VAL A 93 12.68 10.52 5.75
CA VAL A 93 13.12 10.16 4.39
C VAL A 93 13.70 8.75 4.26
N ASP A 94 14.08 8.13 5.37
CA ASP A 94 14.56 6.75 5.46
C ASP A 94 13.45 5.79 5.97
N CYS A 95 12.27 6.31 6.30
CA CYS A 95 11.11 5.56 6.78
C CYS A 95 10.15 5.26 5.62
N LEU A 96 9.67 4.02 5.55
CA LEU A 96 8.71 3.57 4.54
C LEU A 96 7.57 2.77 5.19
N GLU A 97 6.35 3.23 5.00
CA GLU A 97 5.13 2.58 5.47
C GLU A 97 4.42 1.86 4.32
N SER A 98 3.99 0.62 4.56
CA SER A 98 3.31 -0.21 3.59
C SER A 98 1.81 -0.26 3.90
N LYS A 99 1.00 0.30 3.01
CA LYS A 99 -0.47 0.25 3.11
C LYS A 99 -1.06 -0.45 1.91
N ALA A 100 -2.20 -1.08 2.09
CA ALA A 100 -3.00 -1.54 0.96
C ALA A 100 -4.40 -0.97 1.06
N SER A 101 -5.03 -0.80 -0.10
CA SER A 101 -6.37 -0.23 -0.17
C SER A 101 -7.06 -0.66 -1.45
N LYS A 102 -8.28 -1.16 -1.31
CA LYS A 102 -9.20 -1.43 -2.43
C LYS A 102 -9.79 -0.16 -3.04
N ARG A 103 -9.67 0.98 -2.36
CA ARG A 103 -10.20 2.27 -2.83
C ARG A 103 -9.11 2.99 -3.63
N PRO A 104 -9.40 3.61 -4.79
CA PRO A 104 -8.37 4.26 -5.60
C PRO A 104 -7.69 5.47 -4.95
N TRP A 105 -8.41 6.21 -4.09
CA TRP A 105 -7.99 7.53 -3.60
C TRP A 105 -8.09 7.68 -2.08
N ALA A 106 -8.06 6.57 -1.33
CA ALA A 106 -8.20 6.60 0.12
C ALA A 106 -7.11 5.78 0.80
N ILE A 107 -6.49 6.36 1.82
CA ILE A 107 -5.52 5.73 2.71
C ILE A 107 -5.97 6.04 4.12
N GLN A 108 -5.99 5.02 4.97
CA GLN A 108 -6.16 5.19 6.39
C GLN A 108 -4.89 4.69 7.08
N SER A 109 -4.45 5.47 8.06
CA SER A 109 -3.27 5.18 8.86
C SER A 109 -3.62 5.29 10.33
N HIS A 110 -2.91 4.53 11.16
CA HIS A 110 -3.01 4.66 12.60
C HIS A 110 -2.09 5.76 13.16
N TYR A 111 -1.24 6.34 12.32
CA TYR A 111 -0.31 7.41 12.65
C TYR A 111 -0.32 8.51 11.59
N ASN A 112 0.01 9.72 12.02
CA ASN A 112 0.13 10.92 11.19
C ASN A 112 1.59 11.33 10.95
N HIS A 113 2.52 10.38 10.96
CA HIS A 113 3.95 10.68 10.83
C HIS A 113 4.34 11.06 9.40
N ALA A 114 5.38 11.89 9.30
CA ALA A 114 6.05 12.14 8.03
C ALA A 114 6.88 10.93 7.59
N GLY A 115 6.91 10.67 6.28
CA GLY A 115 7.71 9.61 5.68
C GLY A 115 7.19 9.15 4.34
N TRP A 116 7.85 8.15 3.77
CA TRP A 116 7.38 7.51 2.55
C TRP A 116 6.24 6.55 2.82
N TYR A 117 5.25 6.54 1.93
CA TYR A 117 4.16 5.59 1.93
C TYR A 117 4.13 4.90 0.57
N ILE A 118 4.13 3.57 0.59
CA ILE A 118 3.82 2.73 -0.56
C ILE A 118 2.42 2.15 -0.38
N VAL A 119 1.56 2.38 -1.38
CA VAL A 119 0.16 1.98 -1.34
C VAL A 119 -0.13 0.98 -2.44
N TRP A 120 -0.36 -0.27 -2.03
CA TRP A 120 -0.74 -1.37 -2.89
C TRP A 120 -2.24 -1.29 -3.17
N ARG A 121 -2.61 -0.80 -4.36
CA ARG A 121 -4.00 -0.82 -4.82
C ARG A 121 -4.27 -2.16 -5.46
N TYR A 122 -5.13 -2.94 -4.82
CA TYR A 122 -5.48 -4.27 -5.26
C TYR A 122 -6.96 -4.36 -5.64
N LEU A 123 -7.27 -5.39 -6.42
CA LEU A 123 -8.63 -5.87 -6.65
C LEU A 123 -8.62 -7.39 -6.51
N VAL A 124 -9.79 -7.94 -6.18
CA VAL A 124 -10.03 -9.38 -6.15
C VAL A 124 -10.93 -9.70 -7.34
N ASP A 125 -10.41 -10.48 -8.28
CA ASP A 125 -11.10 -10.89 -9.49
C ASP A 125 -11.71 -12.28 -9.28
N THR A 126 -12.91 -12.32 -8.71
CA THR A 126 -13.68 -13.55 -8.55
C THR A 126 -14.31 -14.03 -9.86
N THR A 127 -14.16 -13.27 -10.95
CA THR A 127 -14.82 -13.50 -12.23
C THR A 127 -13.86 -13.94 -13.33
N GLU A 128 -12.57 -14.08 -13.01
CA GLU A 128 -11.51 -14.47 -13.96
C GLU A 128 -11.45 -13.58 -15.21
N SER A 129 -11.89 -12.32 -15.08
CA SER A 129 -12.00 -11.36 -16.19
C SER A 129 -10.68 -10.74 -16.61
N PHE A 130 -9.62 -10.87 -15.80
CA PHE A 130 -8.28 -10.37 -16.11
C PHE A 130 -7.29 -11.48 -16.43
N GLU A 131 -7.02 -12.32 -15.43
CA GLU A 131 -6.04 -13.39 -15.49
C GLU A 131 -6.66 -14.60 -14.79
N GLY A 132 -7.24 -15.53 -15.55
CA GLY A 132 -8.07 -16.63 -15.02
C GLY A 132 -7.41 -17.61 -14.03
N THR A 133 -6.18 -17.36 -13.61
CA THR A 133 -5.48 -18.11 -12.56
C THR A 133 -4.98 -17.23 -11.40
N LYS A 134 -5.28 -15.92 -11.42
CA LYS A 134 -4.84 -14.95 -10.42
C LYS A 134 -6.04 -14.19 -9.83
N PRO A 135 -6.59 -14.66 -8.70
CA PRO A 135 -7.77 -14.04 -8.10
C PRO A 135 -7.47 -12.72 -7.40
N VAL A 136 -6.20 -12.36 -7.18
CA VAL A 136 -5.81 -11.09 -6.57
C VAL A 136 -4.79 -10.40 -7.45
N LEU A 137 -5.08 -9.14 -7.81
CA LEU A 137 -4.25 -8.35 -8.69
C LEU A 137 -3.90 -7.03 -8.03
N VAL A 138 -2.61 -6.67 -8.03
CA VAL A 138 -2.22 -5.28 -7.75
C VAL A 138 -2.36 -4.54 -9.06
N TRP A 139 -3.27 -3.57 -9.13
CA TRP A 139 -3.52 -2.83 -10.36
C TRP A 139 -2.83 -1.46 -10.37
N ARG A 140 -2.42 -0.95 -9.21
CA ARG A 140 -1.70 0.31 -9.07
C ARG A 140 -0.86 0.34 -7.81
N VAL A 141 0.31 0.98 -7.87
CA VAL A 141 1.16 1.25 -6.71
C VAL A 141 1.44 2.74 -6.64
N ASP A 142 0.93 3.39 -5.60
CA ASP A 142 1.26 4.78 -5.30
C ASP A 142 2.48 4.82 -4.39
N ILE A 143 3.44 5.70 -4.69
CA ILE A 143 4.58 5.99 -3.81
C ILE A 143 4.66 7.49 -3.62
N VAL A 144 4.56 7.92 -2.37
CA VAL A 144 4.45 9.34 -2.02
C VAL A 144 5.08 9.61 -0.66
N PHE A 145 5.71 10.77 -0.51
CA PHE A 145 6.14 11.26 0.80
C PHE A 145 5.03 12.13 1.38
N PHE A 146 4.57 11.79 2.58
CA PHE A 146 3.63 12.61 3.34
C PHE A 146 4.36 13.37 4.42
N GLU A 147 3.93 14.62 4.64
CA GLU A 147 4.29 15.42 5.80
C GLU A 147 3.24 15.23 6.90
N GLU A 148 3.57 15.57 8.15
CA GLU A 148 2.62 15.46 9.27
C GLU A 148 1.33 16.29 9.02
N ASP A 149 1.48 17.43 8.35
CA ASP A 149 0.37 18.34 8.01
C ASP A 149 -0.54 17.80 6.90
N ASP A 150 -0.13 16.76 6.16
CA ASP A 150 -0.99 16.11 5.17
C ASP A 150 -2.13 15.31 5.81
N TRP A 151 -2.01 15.00 7.10
CA TRP A 151 -2.96 14.15 7.81
C TRP A 151 -4.11 14.94 8.44
N THR A 152 -5.28 14.32 8.46
CA THR A 152 -6.44 14.77 9.24
C THR A 152 -6.87 13.66 10.19
N TYR A 153 -7.10 14.00 11.45
CA TYR A 153 -7.66 13.05 12.41
C TYR A 153 -9.13 12.79 12.04
N GLU A 154 -9.49 11.53 11.84
CA GLU A 154 -10.85 11.12 11.46
C GLU A 154 -11.67 10.64 12.67
N GLY A 155 -11.07 10.64 13.86
CA GLY A 155 -11.74 10.26 15.11
C GLY A 155 -11.99 8.75 15.24
N SER A 156 -12.32 8.35 16.47
CA SER A 156 -13.15 7.18 16.72
C SER A 156 -14.49 7.70 17.23
N THR A 157 -15.62 7.14 16.82
CA THR A 157 -16.96 7.57 17.31
C THR A 157 -17.20 7.30 18.80
N ALA A 158 -16.19 6.81 19.51
CA ALA A 158 -16.19 6.71 20.95
C ALA A 158 -15.69 8.05 21.53
N SER A 159 -16.51 8.66 22.38
CA SER A 159 -16.20 9.87 23.13
C SER A 159 -14.83 9.79 23.84
N GLU A 160 -14.19 10.95 24.04
CA GLU A 160 -12.97 11.08 24.87
C GLU A 160 -13.13 10.29 26.18
N GLY A 161 -12.24 9.32 26.41
CA GLY A 161 -12.19 8.54 27.66
C GLY A 161 -12.96 7.22 27.67
N ALA A 162 -13.65 6.81 26.60
CA ALA A 162 -14.43 5.56 26.60
C ALA A 162 -14.20 4.68 25.35
N GLY A 163 -13.01 4.07 25.21
CA GLY A 163 -12.87 2.90 24.32
C GLY A 163 -11.47 2.69 23.75
N GLY A 164 -10.93 1.48 23.93
CA GLY A 164 -9.62 1.04 23.43
C GLY A 164 -9.54 0.84 21.91
N ARG A 165 -10.04 1.76 21.09
CA ARG A 165 -9.89 1.74 19.62
C ARG A 165 -8.69 2.58 19.17
N THR A 166 -7.93 2.03 18.23
CA THR A 166 -6.77 2.65 17.59
C THR A 166 -7.15 3.95 16.87
N HIS A 167 -6.35 5.01 17.06
CA HIS A 167 -6.48 6.28 16.34
C HIS A 167 -6.50 6.05 14.82
N THR A 168 -7.27 6.86 14.09
CA THR A 168 -7.35 6.79 12.63
C THR A 168 -7.15 8.16 12.02
N PHE A 169 -6.27 8.22 11.03
CA PHE A 169 -5.94 9.41 10.27
C PHE A 169 -6.17 9.15 8.79
N GLY A 170 -6.83 10.10 8.13
CA GLY A 170 -6.96 10.17 6.68
C GLY A 170 -6.04 11.23 6.08
N ILE A 171 -5.92 11.24 4.76
CA ILE A 171 -5.14 12.26 4.04
C ILE A 171 -6.03 13.42 3.61
N LYS A 172 -5.63 14.65 3.96
CA LYS A 172 -6.27 15.88 3.48
C LYS A 172 -6.16 15.94 1.95
N LYS A 173 -7.30 16.15 1.27
CA LYS A 173 -7.36 16.27 -0.20
C LYS A 173 -6.68 15.06 -0.89
N ALA A 174 -6.93 13.84 -0.40
CA ALA A 174 -6.25 12.60 -0.80
C ALA A 174 -6.12 12.42 -2.32
N ALA A 175 -7.17 12.66 -3.09
CA ALA A 175 -7.12 12.55 -4.56
C ALA A 175 -6.05 13.45 -5.18
N LYS A 176 -5.92 14.70 -4.69
CA LYS A 176 -4.89 15.65 -5.16
C LYS A 176 -3.49 15.21 -4.74
N ARG A 177 -3.32 14.70 -3.51
CA ARG A 177 -2.01 14.26 -3.01
C ARG A 177 -1.51 12.97 -3.68
N LEU A 178 -2.42 12.10 -4.09
CA LEU A 178 -2.11 10.83 -4.78
C LEU A 178 -2.13 10.95 -6.31
N GLN A 179 -2.50 12.11 -6.85
CA GLN A 179 -2.48 12.32 -8.29
C GLN A 179 -1.03 12.37 -8.77
N GLY A 180 -0.71 11.55 -9.78
CA GLY A 180 0.63 11.50 -10.36
C GLY A 180 1.68 10.80 -9.50
N THR A 181 1.30 10.09 -8.43
CA THR A 181 2.24 9.33 -7.58
C THR A 181 2.30 7.85 -7.91
N ALA A 182 1.58 7.42 -8.97
CA ALA A 182 1.52 6.03 -9.38
C ALA A 182 2.80 5.63 -10.12
N VAL A 183 3.66 4.85 -9.46
CA VAL A 183 4.87 4.27 -10.08
C VAL A 183 4.53 3.07 -10.94
N TYR A 184 3.46 2.36 -10.60
CA TYR A 184 2.93 1.25 -11.37
C TYR A 184 1.44 1.45 -11.55
N GLN A 185 0.94 1.25 -12.77
CA GLN A 185 -0.48 1.17 -13.05
C GLN A 185 -0.73 0.29 -14.27
N ARG A 186 -1.54 -0.74 -14.08
CA ARG A 186 -1.97 -1.65 -15.14
C ARG A 186 -2.68 -0.90 -16.27
N SER A 187 -2.17 -1.03 -17.49
CA SER A 187 -2.76 -0.45 -18.70
C SER A 187 -4.10 -1.06 -19.11
N ASP A 188 -4.38 -2.30 -18.66
CA ASP A 188 -5.62 -3.03 -18.89
C ASP A 188 -6.69 -2.81 -17.80
N VAL A 189 -6.44 -1.90 -16.85
CA VAL A 189 -7.38 -1.54 -15.78
C VAL A 189 -7.78 -0.08 -15.92
N GLN A 190 -9.09 0.19 -15.83
CA GLN A 190 -9.64 1.55 -15.78
C GLN A 190 -10.53 1.75 -14.56
N LEU A 191 -10.75 3.00 -14.15
CA LEU A 191 -11.70 3.33 -13.09
C LEU A 191 -13.07 3.66 -13.68
N LYS A 192 -14.09 2.88 -13.33
CA LYS A 192 -15.49 3.15 -13.67
C LYS A 192 -16.32 3.18 -12.39
N GLY A 193 -17.02 4.29 -12.13
CA GLY A 193 -17.79 4.46 -10.89
C GLY A 193 -16.96 4.32 -9.61
N GLY A 194 -15.67 4.71 -9.65
CA GLY A 194 -14.74 4.60 -8.52
C GLY A 194 -14.22 3.18 -8.25
N LYS A 195 -14.50 2.20 -9.12
CA LYS A 195 -14.00 0.83 -9.02
C LYS A 195 -13.03 0.53 -10.16
N PRO A 196 -11.92 -0.21 -9.90
CA PRO A 196 -11.08 -0.75 -10.95
C PRO A 196 -11.86 -1.85 -11.69
N VAL A 197 -11.95 -1.74 -13.01
CA VAL A 197 -12.60 -2.70 -13.90
C VAL A 197 -11.70 -2.96 -15.11
N PRO A 198 -11.88 -4.09 -15.82
CA PRO A 198 -11.18 -4.32 -17.07
C PRO A 198 -11.41 -3.16 -18.05
N LYS A 199 -10.34 -2.73 -18.71
CA LYS A 199 -10.43 -1.92 -19.91
C LYS A 199 -10.76 -2.87 -21.05
N ASN A 200 -12.04 -3.17 -21.23
CA ASN A 200 -12.50 -3.85 -22.43
C ASN A 200 -12.01 -3.05 -23.63
N GLY A 201 -11.40 -3.73 -24.61
CA GLY A 201 -10.95 -3.09 -25.86
C GLY A 201 -12.09 -2.30 -26.49
N ASP A 202 -11.74 -1.23 -27.19
CA ASP A 202 -12.69 -0.51 -28.05
C ASP A 202 -13.37 -1.47 -29.05
#